data_AF-E4YDJ0-F1
#
_entry.id   AF-E4YDJ0-F1
#
_cell.length_a   1.000
_cell.length_b   1.000
_cell.length_c   1.000
_cell.angle_alpha   90.00
_cell.angle_beta   90.00
_cell.angle_gamma   90.00
#
_symmetry.space_group_name_H-M   'P 1'
#
loop_
_entity.id
_entity.type
_entity.pdbx_description
1 polymer ?
#
loop_
_entity_poly.entity_id
_entity_poly.type
_entity_poly.pdbx_seq_one_letter_code
_entity_poly.pdbx_strand_id
1 'polypeptide(L)'
;MEANWEPETEPSFDLYWRHFDISSEDKLFWILPGFHVFHFLLLFLCWNHELAQIFNFLFLGSFLLVAEKINEFMASQSWLSKTNYFDSSGMFFTFAISFPVISHLLILVILWVKRTADQLVKVKRQEIKLKMKKSREGEILKEPKKEK
;
A
#
# COMPACT_ATOMS: atom_id res chain seq x y z
N MET A 1 38.88 2.65 45.38
CA MET A 1 38.16 3.40 44.34
C MET A 1 38.10 2.49 43.12
N GLU A 2 37.13 1.59 43.11
CA GLU A 2 36.94 0.65 42.01
C GLU A 2 36.20 1.40 40.91
N ALA A 3 36.87 1.58 39.77
CA ALA A 3 36.27 2.13 38.58
C ALA A 3 35.26 1.10 38.06
N ASN A 4 33.98 1.40 38.25
CA ASN A 4 32.87 0.62 37.74
C ASN A 4 32.84 0.80 36.20
N TRP A 5 33.40 -0.16 35.47
CA TRP A 5 33.32 -0.19 34.01
C TRP A 5 31.98 -0.83 33.62
N GLU A 6 30.96 0.00 33.42
CA GLU A 6 29.82 -0.43 32.62
C GLU A 6 30.30 -0.58 31.16
N PRO A 7 30.04 -1.71 30.48
CA PRO A 7 30.33 -1.80 29.06
C PRO A 7 29.50 -0.74 28.36
N GLU A 8 30.15 0.19 27.66
CA GLU A 8 29.48 1.13 26.76
C GLU A 8 28.68 0.29 25.76
N THR A 9 27.38 0.13 26.02
CA THR A 9 26.48 -0.48 25.05
C THR A 9 26.36 0.55 23.94
N GLU A 10 27.10 0.34 22.86
CA GLU A 10 26.90 1.03 21.58
C GLU A 10 25.39 1.20 21.37
N PRO A 11 24.89 2.44 21.12
CA PRO A 11 23.47 2.68 21.03
C PRO A 11 22.88 1.72 19.99
N SER A 12 21.79 1.03 20.33
CA SER A 12 21.20 0.00 19.47
C SER A 12 20.96 0.50 18.04
N PHE A 13 20.72 1.80 17.87
CA PHE A 13 20.61 2.52 16.61
C PHE A 13 21.88 2.46 15.73
N ASP A 14 23.09 2.58 16.29
CA ASP A 14 24.34 2.50 15.53
C ASP A 14 24.60 1.07 15.04
N LEU A 15 24.21 0.08 15.84
CA LEU A 15 24.20 -1.32 15.41
C LEU A 15 23.26 -1.52 14.20
N TYR A 16 22.12 -0.83 14.14
CA TYR A 16 21.20 -0.87 12.98
C TYR A 16 21.82 -0.26 11.72
N TRP A 17 22.43 0.93 11.82
CA TRP A 17 22.97 1.63 10.64
C TRP A 17 24.18 0.93 10.03
N ARG A 18 24.95 0.20 10.83
CA ARG A 18 26.08 -0.57 10.31
C ARG A 18 25.66 -1.72 9.37
N HIS A 19 24.43 -2.25 9.52
CA HIS A 19 23.85 -3.20 8.57
C HIS A 19 23.31 -2.53 7.30
N PHE A 20 23.12 -1.21 7.34
CA PHE A 20 22.65 -0.39 6.22
C PHE A 20 23.82 0.26 5.47
N ASP A 21 25.08 -0.06 5.77
CA ASP A 21 26.23 0.46 5.04
C ASP A 21 26.21 -0.12 3.62
N ILE A 22 25.50 0.57 2.72
CA ILE A 22 25.33 0.22 1.32
C ILE A 22 26.56 0.72 0.59
N SER A 23 27.50 -0.19 0.31
CA SER A 23 28.63 0.13 -0.54
C SER A 23 28.13 0.39 -1.96
N SER A 24 28.67 1.40 -2.63
CA SER A 24 28.28 1.75 -4.01
C SER A 24 28.66 0.67 -5.04
N GLU A 25 29.41 -0.35 -4.63
CA GLU A 25 29.78 -1.49 -5.47
C GLU A 25 28.69 -2.59 -5.48
N ASP A 26 27.73 -2.53 -4.56
CA ASP A 26 26.68 -3.53 -4.45
C ASP A 26 25.52 -3.25 -5.41
N LYS A 27 25.12 -4.28 -6.16
CA LYS A 27 24.01 -4.21 -7.13
C LYS A 27 22.68 -3.73 -6.51
N LEU A 28 22.52 -3.92 -5.19
CA LEU A 28 21.34 -3.48 -4.43
C LEU A 28 21.18 -1.95 -4.39
N PHE A 29 22.27 -1.19 -4.45
CA PHE A 29 22.23 0.28 -4.49
C PHE A 29 21.42 0.80 -5.69
N TRP A 30 21.50 0.12 -6.85
CA TRP A 30 20.73 0.48 -8.05
C TRP A 30 19.34 -0.15 -8.10
N ILE A 31 19.15 -1.31 -7.45
CA ILE A 31 17.86 -2.01 -7.43
C ILE A 31 16.83 -1.25 -6.58
N LEU A 32 17.24 -0.67 -5.45
CA LEU A 32 16.31 0.02 -4.54
C LEU A 32 15.62 1.23 -5.22
N PRO A 33 16.36 2.20 -5.79
CA PRO A 33 15.76 3.35 -6.46
C PRO A 33 14.94 2.92 -7.68
N GLY A 34 15.42 1.93 -8.44
CA GLY A 34 14.69 1.37 -9.58
C GLY A 34 13.36 0.75 -9.16
N PHE A 35 13.32 0.03 -8.03
CA PHE A 35 12.11 -0.55 -7.46
C PHE A 35 11.11 0.53 -7.02
N HIS A 36 11.58 1.58 -6.34
CA HIS A 36 10.74 2.71 -5.95
C HIS A 36 10.17 3.46 -7.17
N VAL A 37 10.98 3.72 -8.19
CA VAL A 37 10.54 4.35 -9.45
C VAL A 37 9.51 3.47 -10.17
N PHE A 38 9.76 2.17 -10.23
CA PHE A 38 8.82 1.21 -10.81
C PHE A 38 7.47 1.20 -10.07
N HIS A 39 7.49 1.19 -8.74
CA HIS A 39 6.27 1.25 -7.93
C HIS A 39 5.50 2.56 -8.12
N PHE A 40 6.21 3.69 -8.21
CA PHE A 40 5.59 4.97 -8.49
C PHE A 40 5.00 5.03 -9.90
N LEU A 41 5.69 4.47 -10.89
CA LEU A 41 5.21 4.39 -12.27
C LEU A 41 4.00 3.47 -12.40
N LEU A 42 3.97 2.33 -11.70
CA LEU A 42 2.80 1.46 -11.60
C LEU A 42 1.60 2.19 -11.00
N LEU A 43 1.81 2.92 -9.90
CA LEU A 43 0.76 3.71 -9.27
C LEU A 43 0.21 4.78 -10.23
N PHE A 44 1.10 5.44 -10.96
CA PHE A 44 0.73 6.45 -11.95
C PHE A 44 -0.04 5.85 -13.13
N LEU A 45 0.46 4.75 -13.71
CA LEU A 45 -0.19 4.11 -14.86
C LEU A 45 -1.58 3.57 -14.51
N CYS A 46 -1.75 3.10 -13.27
CA CYS A 46 -3.02 2.56 -12.77
C CYS A 46 -3.94 3.62 -12.16
N TRP A 47 -3.54 4.88 -12.09
CA TRP A 47 -4.29 5.96 -11.42
C TRP A 47 -5.71 6.14 -11.95
N ASN A 48 -5.91 5.95 -13.26
CA ASN A 48 -7.18 6.22 -13.93
C ASN A 48 -8.03 4.97 -14.23
N HIS A 49 -7.48 3.76 -14.06
CA HIS A 49 -8.13 2.52 -14.47
C HIS A 49 -8.48 1.66 -13.25
N GLU A 50 -9.75 1.65 -12.84
CA GLU A 50 -10.23 0.92 -11.65
C GLU A 50 -9.90 -0.58 -11.70
N LEU A 51 -10.09 -1.24 -12.85
CA LEU A 51 -9.72 -2.65 -13.02
C LEU A 51 -8.21 -2.88 -12.86
N ALA A 52 -7.38 -1.96 -13.35
CA ALA A 52 -5.93 -2.06 -13.20
C ALA A 52 -5.50 -1.83 -11.74
N GLN A 53 -6.22 -0.99 -10.99
CA GLN A 53 -6.02 -0.81 -9.55
C GLN A 53 -6.36 -2.08 -8.78
N ILE A 54 -7.49 -2.73 -9.11
CA ILE A 54 -7.89 -3.99 -8.48
C ILE A 54 -6.85 -5.08 -8.77
N PHE A 55 -6.42 -5.20 -10.04
CA PHE A 55 -5.38 -6.15 -10.40
C PHE A 55 -4.08 -5.90 -9.64
N ASN A 56 -3.62 -4.64 -9.57
CA ASN A 56 -2.43 -4.28 -8.80
C ASN A 56 -2.57 -4.58 -7.31
N PHE A 57 -3.72 -4.27 -6.72
CA PHE A 57 -3.99 -4.53 -5.31
C PHE A 57 -3.90 -6.03 -5.01
N LEU A 58 -4.51 -6.87 -5.85
CA LEU A 58 -4.46 -8.33 -5.70
C LEU A 58 -3.06 -8.88 -5.93
N PHE A 59 -2.35 -8.36 -6.94
CA PHE A 59 -0.99 -8.78 -7.27
C PHE A 59 0.00 -8.43 -6.14
N LEU A 60 0.02 -7.16 -5.71
CA LEU A 60 0.89 -6.67 -4.63
C LEU A 60 0.52 -7.31 -3.28
N GLY A 61 -0.77 -7.48 -3.00
CA GLY A 61 -1.24 -8.17 -1.79
C GLY A 61 -0.78 -9.63 -1.75
N SER A 62 -0.92 -10.35 -2.87
CA SER A 62 -0.45 -11.74 -2.98
C SER A 62 1.08 -11.82 -2.88
N PHE A 63 1.80 -10.86 -3.47
CA PHE A 63 3.24 -10.77 -3.35
C PHE A 63 3.67 -10.62 -1.88
N LEU A 64 2.98 -9.76 -1.11
CA LEU A 64 3.27 -9.59 0.32
C LEU A 64 3.00 -10.86 1.14
N LEU A 65 1.97 -11.63 0.80
CA LEU A 65 1.67 -12.91 1.48
C LEU A 65 2.77 -13.96 1.27
N VAL A 66 3.41 -13.95 0.10
CA VAL A 66 4.48 -14.91 -0.23
C VAL A 66 5.86 -14.32 0.07
N ALA A 67 5.95 -13.04 0.47
CA ALA A 67 7.22 -12.35 0.72
C ALA A 67 8.06 -13.03 1.79
N GLU A 68 7.44 -13.54 2.86
CA GLU A 68 8.14 -14.30 3.91
C GLU A 68 8.80 -15.58 3.35
N LYS A 69 8.08 -16.32 2.51
CA LYS A 69 8.60 -17.53 1.85
C LYS A 69 9.70 -17.22 0.83
N ILE A 70 9.57 -16.11 0.12
CA ILE A 70 10.62 -15.62 -0.79
C ILE A 70 11.86 -15.22 0.00
N ASN A 71 11.69 -14.54 1.15
CA ASN A 71 12.78 -14.13 2.01
C ASN A 71 13.56 -15.34 2.55
N GLU A 72 12.87 -16.35 3.07
CA GLU A 72 13.48 -17.63 3.51
C GLU A 72 14.21 -18.34 2.36
N PHE A 73 13.59 -18.40 1.17
CA PHE A 73 14.20 -19.03 -0.01
C PHE A 73 15.46 -18.28 -0.46
N MET A 74 15.44 -16.96 -0.44
CA MET A 74 16.55 -16.12 -0.87
C MET A 74 17.72 -16.19 0.12
N ALA A 75 17.45 -16.30 1.42
CA ALA A 75 18.45 -16.55 2.45
C ALA A 75 19.15 -17.92 2.29
N SER A 76 18.46 -18.92 1.73
CA SER A 76 19.02 -20.26 1.49
C SER A 76 19.97 -20.35 0.28
N GLN A 77 20.04 -19.30 -0.55
CA GLN A 77 20.86 -19.27 -1.76
C GLN A 77 22.25 -18.65 -1.50
N SER A 78 23.31 -19.43 -1.75
CA SER A 78 24.69 -19.13 -1.31
C SER A 78 25.39 -17.95 -2.01
N TRP A 79 24.87 -17.50 -3.14
CA TRP A 79 25.34 -16.31 -3.87
C TRP A 79 24.83 -14.97 -3.31
N LEU A 80 23.80 -14.96 -2.46
CA LEU A 80 23.26 -13.74 -1.79
C LEU A 80 23.61 -13.67 -0.30
N SER A 81 24.02 -14.79 0.30
CA SER A 81 24.44 -14.88 1.70
C SER A 81 25.81 -14.25 2.00
N LYS A 82 26.54 -13.77 0.98
CA LYS A 82 27.80 -13.02 1.17
C LYS A 82 27.59 -11.56 1.57
N THR A 83 26.39 -11.03 1.36
CA THR A 83 26.04 -9.67 1.77
C THR A 83 25.17 -9.76 3.01
N ASN A 84 25.55 -9.09 4.12
CA ASN A 84 24.83 -9.07 5.40
C ASN A 84 23.40 -8.46 5.32
N TYR A 85 22.86 -8.23 4.12
CA TYR A 85 21.49 -7.78 3.88
C TYR A 85 20.42 -8.87 4.07
N PHE A 86 20.81 -10.15 3.99
CA PHE A 86 19.94 -11.31 4.13
C PHE A 86 20.35 -12.17 5.34
N ASP A 87 20.38 -11.58 6.53
CA ASP A 87 20.42 -12.37 7.77
C ASP A 87 19.05 -13.06 7.98
N SER A 88 19.00 -14.09 8.83
CA SER A 88 17.81 -14.83 9.29
C SER A 88 16.63 -13.94 9.72
N SER A 89 16.88 -12.67 10.07
CA SER A 89 15.85 -11.68 10.38
C SER A 89 15.19 -11.03 9.14
N GLY A 90 15.82 -11.06 7.96
CA GLY A 90 15.28 -10.53 6.70
C GLY A 90 14.88 -9.05 6.73
N MET A 91 15.28 -8.30 7.77
CA MET A 91 14.65 -7.03 8.12
C MET A 91 14.88 -5.95 7.06
N PHE A 92 16.08 -5.84 6.47
CA PHE A 92 16.37 -4.80 5.49
C PHE A 92 15.57 -5.00 4.19
N PHE A 93 15.61 -6.19 3.59
CA PHE A 93 14.85 -6.49 2.39
C PHE A 93 13.34 -6.39 2.65
N THR A 94 12.88 -6.95 3.77
CA THR A 94 11.46 -6.90 4.14
C THR A 94 11.01 -5.46 4.38
N PHE A 95 11.75 -4.61 5.08
CA PHE A 95 11.37 -3.20 5.25
C PHE A 95 11.48 -2.40 3.96
N ALA A 96 12.60 -2.48 3.24
CA ALA A 96 12.85 -1.64 2.08
C ALA A 96 11.92 -1.97 0.90
N ILE A 97 11.52 -3.24 0.76
CA ILE A 97 10.58 -3.69 -0.27
C ILE A 97 9.13 -3.60 0.21
N SER A 98 8.83 -3.97 1.46
CA SER A 98 7.43 -3.95 1.94
C SER A 98 6.94 -2.53 2.21
N PHE A 99 7.80 -1.60 2.65
CA PHE A 99 7.38 -0.22 2.89
C PHE A 99 6.72 0.45 1.67
N PRO A 100 7.35 0.48 0.47
CA PRO A 100 6.71 1.03 -0.72
C PRO A 100 5.46 0.23 -1.15
N VAL A 101 5.47 -1.11 -1.04
CA VAL A 101 4.30 -1.96 -1.35
C VAL A 101 3.12 -1.61 -0.46
N ILE A 102 3.33 -1.55 0.86
CA ILE A 102 2.30 -1.22 1.85
C ILE A 102 1.80 0.21 1.66
N SER A 103 2.72 1.16 1.41
CA SER A 103 2.34 2.55 1.14
C SER A 103 1.45 2.66 -0.11
N HIS A 104 1.75 1.90 -1.17
CA HIS A 104 0.96 1.84 -2.39
C HIS A 104 -0.44 1.27 -2.11
N LEU A 105 -0.52 0.16 -1.39
CA LEU A 105 -1.81 -0.45 -0.99
C LEU A 105 -2.65 0.52 -0.16
N LEU A 106 -2.04 1.25 0.79
CA LEU A 106 -2.74 2.22 1.61
C LEU A 106 -3.31 3.39 0.78
N ILE A 107 -2.55 3.90 -0.18
CA ILE A 107 -3.02 4.96 -1.09
C ILE A 107 -4.23 4.49 -1.90
N LEU A 108 -4.20 3.26 -2.43
CA LEU A 108 -5.35 2.68 -3.15
C LEU A 108 -6.58 2.57 -2.26
N VAL A 109 -6.43 2.10 -1.02
CA VAL A 109 -7.53 2.00 -0.05
C VAL A 109 -8.14 3.37 0.22
N ILE A 110 -7.32 4.40 0.48
CA ILE A 110 -7.82 5.77 0.73
C ILE A 110 -8.58 6.29 -0.49
N LEU A 111 -8.04 6.08 -1.69
CA LEU A 111 -8.68 6.52 -2.94
C LEU A 111 -10.04 5.83 -3.15
N TRP A 112 -10.12 4.53 -2.90
CA TRP A 112 -11.36 3.76 -3.01
C TRP A 112 -12.40 4.19 -1.99
N VAL A 113 -12.02 4.38 -0.72
CA VAL A 113 -12.95 4.88 0.31
C VAL A 113 -13.55 6.21 -0.11
N LYS A 114 -12.74 7.15 -0.62
CA LYS A 114 -13.25 8.44 -1.12
C LYS A 114 -14.19 8.28 -2.31
N ARG A 115 -13.82 7.46 -3.31
CA ARG A 115 -14.66 7.19 -4.48
C ARG A 115 -16.00 6.53 -4.10
N THR A 116 -15.98 5.55 -3.22
CA THR A 116 -17.18 4.86 -2.74
C THR A 116 -18.09 5.82 -1.97
N ALA A 117 -17.53 6.70 -1.12
CA ALA A 117 -18.32 7.73 -0.44
C ALA A 117 -19.00 8.68 -1.43
N ASP A 118 -18.28 9.16 -2.45
CA ASP A 118 -18.84 10.03 -3.49
C ASP A 118 -19.94 9.32 -4.30
N GLN A 119 -19.73 8.05 -4.64
CA GLN A 119 -20.74 7.24 -5.34
C GLN A 119 -21.99 7.04 -4.49
N LEU A 120 -21.83 6.74 -3.20
CA LEU A 120 -22.93 6.58 -2.27
C LEU A 120 -23.76 7.87 -2.16
N VAL A 121 -23.10 9.02 -2.06
CA VAL A 121 -23.77 10.33 -2.05
C VAL A 121 -24.55 10.58 -3.36
N LYS A 122 -23.97 10.25 -4.51
CA LYS A 122 -24.65 10.37 -5.82
C LYS A 122 -25.89 9.49 -5.90
N VAL A 123 -25.77 8.22 -5.51
CA VAL A 123 -26.90 7.27 -5.46
C VAL A 123 -27.98 7.78 -4.52
N LYS A 124 -27.62 8.27 -3.32
CA LYS A 124 -28.60 8.81 -2.36
C LYS A 124 -29.33 10.03 -2.90
N ARG A 125 -28.62 10.94 -3.58
CA ARG A 125 -29.23 12.11 -4.23
C ARG A 125 -30.21 11.69 -5.34
N GLN A 126 -29.87 10.67 -6.12
CA GLN A 126 -30.77 10.13 -7.15
C GLN A 126 -32.00 9.48 -6.53
N GLU A 127 -31.85 8.70 -5.46
CA GLU A 127 -32.95 8.09 -4.71
C GLU A 127 -33.94 9.16 -4.22
N ILE A 128 -33.44 10.25 -3.63
CA ILE A 128 -34.27 11.36 -3.13
C ILE A 128 -35.04 12.02 -4.28
N LYS A 129 -34.38 12.30 -5.42
CA LYS A 129 -35.02 12.89 -6.61
C LYS A 129 -36.15 12.01 -7.14
N LEU A 130 -35.93 10.69 -7.18
CA LEU A 130 -36.95 9.74 -7.62
C LEU A 130 -38.15 9.69 -6.66
N LYS A 131 -37.91 9.74 -5.34
CA LYS A 131 -38.97 9.81 -4.33
C LYS A 131 -39.82 11.08 -4.48
N MET A 132 -39.18 12.25 -4.64
CA MET A 132 -39.89 13.52 -4.85
C MET A 132 -40.74 13.51 -6.12
N LYS A 133 -40.21 12.95 -7.22
CA LYS A 133 -40.96 12.81 -8.48
C LYS A 133 -42.19 11.92 -8.29
N LYS A 134 -42.04 10.77 -7.64
CA LYS A 134 -43.14 9.83 -7.37
C LYS A 134 -44.22 10.45 -6.45
N SER A 135 -43.83 11.20 -5.42
CA SER A 135 -44.78 11.93 -4.57
C SER A 135 -45.56 12.97 -5.36
N ARG A 136 -44.89 13.74 -6.23
CA ARG A 136 -45.54 14.74 -7.08
C ARG A 136 -46.52 14.10 -8.08
N GLU A 137 -46.13 13.00 -8.73
CA GLU A 137 -47.02 12.26 -9.64
C GLU A 137 -48.23 11.66 -8.91
N GLY A 138 -48.03 11.15 -7.68
CA GLY A 138 -49.12 10.67 -6.83
C GLY A 138 -50.07 11.76 -6.33
N GLU A 139 -49.58 13.00 -6.17
CA GLU A 139 -50.41 14.19 -5.88
C GLU A 139 -51.20 14.64 -7.11
N ILE A 140 -50.58 14.67 -8.30
CA ILE A 140 -51.25 15.03 -9.56
C ILE A 140 -52.37 14.04 -9.92
N LEU A 141 -52.17 12.74 -9.66
CA LEU A 141 -53.20 11.70 -9.87
C LEU A 141 -54.38 11.81 -8.87
N LYS A 142 -54.21 12.51 -7.75
CA LYS A 142 -55.27 12.78 -6.76
C LYS A 142 -56.06 14.05 -7.03
N GLU A 143 -55.73 14.82 -8.06
CA GLU A 143 -56.54 15.96 -8.54
C GLU A 143 -57.44 15.63 -9.76
N PRO A 144 -58.30 14.59 -9.77
CA PRO A 144 -59.29 14.49 -10.83
C PRO A 144 -60.43 15.49 -10.59
N LYS A 145 -60.52 16.48 -11.50
CA LYS A 145 -61.68 17.31 -11.86
C LYS A 145 -62.69 17.61 -10.75
N LYS A 146 -62.53 18.78 -10.10
CA LYS A 146 -63.71 19.52 -9.65
C LYS A 146 -64.42 20.07 -10.89
N GLU A 147 -65.34 19.25 -11.39
CA GLU A 147 -66.23 19.53 -12.51
C GLU A 147 -67.04 20.82 -12.21
N LYS A 148 -67.11 21.72 -13.18
CA LYS A 148 -67.96 22.93 -13.17
C LYS A 148 -69.19 22.66 -14.03
#